data_AF-A0A318RTU5-F1
#
_entry.id   AF-A0A318RTU5-F1
#
_cell.length_a   1.000
_cell.length_b   1.000
_cell.length_c   1.000
_cell.angle_alpha   90.00
_cell.angle_beta   90.00
_cell.angle_gamma   90.00
#
_symmetry.space_group_name_H-M   'P 1'
#
loop_
_entity.id
_entity.type
_entity.pdbx_description
1 polymer ?
#
loop_
_entity_poly.entity_id
_entity_poly.type
_entity_poly.pdbx_seq_one_letter_code
_entity_poly.pdbx_strand_id
1 'polypeptide(L)' 'MDTWQIVIAIAAIALVIGVIAALVQAKRAKRPPIPADWYPDQRDPSLERYHDGNGWTDQTRPNKEDDY' A
#
# COMPACT_ATOMS: atom_id res chain seq x y z
N MET A 1 -35.86 13.37 -13.22
CA MET A 1 -34.62 12.57 -13.28
C MET A 1 -35.07 11.13 -13.34
N ASP A 2 -35.00 10.53 -14.52
CA ASP A 2 -35.68 9.27 -14.79
C ASP A 2 -34.93 8.09 -14.18
N THR A 3 -35.65 7.08 -13.66
CA THR A 3 -35.07 5.88 -13.03
C THR A 3 -34.02 5.21 -13.92
N TRP A 4 -34.20 5.27 -15.23
CA TRP A 4 -33.24 4.76 -16.22
C TRP A 4 -31.90 5.51 -16.22
N GLN A 5 -31.91 6.84 -16.01
CA GLN A 5 -30.69 7.63 -15.86
C GLN A 5 -29.93 7.27 -14.58
N ILE A 6 -30.65 6.94 -13.51
CA ILE A 6 -30.05 6.51 -12.24
C ILE A 6 -29.31 5.18 -12.41
N VAL A 7 -29.88 4.22 -13.15
CA VAL A 7 -29.23 2.92 -13.42
C VAL A 7 -27.96 3.10 -14.25
N ILE A 8 -27.99 3.93 -15.29
CA ILE A 8 -26.81 4.24 -16.12
C ILE A 8 -25.72 4.90 -15.27
N ALA A 9 -26.09 5.84 -14.39
CA ALA A 9 -25.14 6.50 -13.52
C ALA A 9 -24.48 5.52 -12.54
N ILE A 10 -25.24 4.61 -11.92
CA ILE A 10 -24.69 3.58 -11.03
C ILE A 10 -23.75 2.63 -11.79
N ALA A 11 -24.14 2.19 -12.99
CA ALA A 11 -23.31 1.33 -13.82
C ALA A 11 -22.00 2.01 -14.22
N ALA A 12 -22.03 3.29 -14.59
CA ALA A 12 -20.85 4.07 -14.91
C ALA A 12 -19.93 4.22 -13.68
N ILE A 13 -20.48 4.50 -12.50
CA ILE A 13 -19.71 4.60 -11.25
C ILE A 13 -19.05 3.26 -10.91
N ALA A 14 -19.79 2.15 -10.99
CA ALA A 14 -19.25 0.82 -10.73
C ALA A 14 -18.11 0.46 -11.70
N LEU A 15 -18.24 0.82 -12.97
CA LEU A 15 -17.22 0.61 -13.99
C LEU A 15 -15.96 1.43 -13.69
N VAL A 16 -16.11 2.70 -13.32
CA VAL A 16 -15.00 3.57 -12.91
C VAL A 16 -14.29 3.01 -11.66
N ILE A 17 -15.03 2.58 -10.64
CA ILE A 17 -14.47 1.96 -9.43
C ILE A 17 -13.69 0.68 -9.80
N GLY A 18 -14.26 -0.17 -10.66
CA GLY A 18 -13.60 -1.39 -11.13
C GLY A 18 -12.30 -1.11 -11.86
N VAL A 19 -12.27 -0.11 -12.75
CA VAL A 19 -11.06 0.31 -13.47
C VAL A 19 -10.00 0.84 -12.51
N ILE A 20 -10.36 1.69 -11.55
CA ILE A 20 -9.43 2.20 -10.54
C ILE A 20 -8.85 1.06 -9.71
N ALA A 21 -9.68 0.12 -9.24
CA ALA A 21 -9.24 -1.04 -8.47
C ALA A 21 -8.27 -1.93 -9.28
N ALA A 22 -8.57 -2.19 -10.55
CA ALA A 22 -7.71 -2.96 -11.45
C ALA A 22 -6.33 -2.29 -11.65
N LEU A 23 -6.31 -0.96 -11.83
CA LEU A 23 -5.06 -0.20 -11.98
C LEU A 23 -4.21 -0.21 -10.70
N VAL A 24 -4.82 -0.21 -9.52
CA VAL A 24 -4.09 -0.34 -8.24
C VAL A 24 -3.52 -1.75 -8.06
N GLN A 25 -4.29 -2.80 -8.41
CA GLN A 25 -3.84 -4.19 -8.30
C GLN A 25 -2.70 -4.52 -9.28
N ALA A 26 -2.78 -4.04 -10.52
CA ALA A 26 -1.74 -4.26 -11.53
C ALA A 26 -0.36 -3.73 -11.09
N LYS A 27 -0.32 -2.64 -10.31
CA LYS A 27 0.92 -2.09 -9.74
C LYS A 27 1.48 -2.92 -8.58
N ARG A 28 0.62 -3.66 -7.84
CA ARG A 28 1.03 -4.54 -6.73
C ARG A 28 1.61 -5.86 -7.24
N ALA A 29 1.09 -6.39 -8.35
CA ALA A 29 1.49 -7.70 -8.89
C ALA A 29 2.95 -7.81 -9.38
N LYS A 30 3.65 -6.68 -9.60
CA LYS A 30 5.03 -6.66 -10.12
C LYS A 30 6.11 -6.38 -9.07
N ARG A 31 5.76 -6.05 -7.83
CA ARG A 31 6.78 -5.82 -6.80
C ARG A 31 7.11 -7.16 -6.14
N PRO A 32 8.39 -7.53 -6.01
CA PRO A 32 8.78 -8.62 -5.14
C PRO A 32 8.18 -8.35 -3.75
N PRO A 33 7.58 -9.35 -3.10
CA PRO A 33 7.09 -9.17 -1.74
C PRO A 33 8.28 -8.79 -0.86
N ILE A 34 8.21 -7.61 -0.24
CA ILE A 34 9.16 -7.23 0.81
C ILE A 34 8.80 -8.12 2.01
N PRO A 35 9.74 -8.90 2.58
CA PRO A 35 9.46 -9.69 3.77
C PRO A 35 8.96 -8.83 4.94
N ALA A 36 8.19 -9.45 5.83
CA ALA A 36 7.77 -8.80 7.06
C ALA A 36 8.93 -8.83 8.06
N ASP A 37 9.70 -7.74 8.14
CA ASP A 37 10.90 -7.65 8.98
C ASP A 37 11.25 -6.18 9.32
N TRP A 38 12.31 -6.01 10.08
CA TRP A 38 12.90 -4.73 10.42
C TRP A 38 13.93 -4.31 9.38
N TYR A 39 13.85 -3.05 8.96
CA TYR A 39 14.71 -2.48 7.94
C TYR A 39 15.19 -1.09 8.39
N PRO A 40 16.37 -0.62 7.96
CA PRO A 40 16.87 0.70 8.32
C PRO A 40 15.91 1.84 7.94
N ASP A 41 15.68 2.77 8.85
CA ASP A 41 14.89 3.96 8.57
C ASP A 41 15.71 4.93 7.72
N GLN A 42 15.17 5.33 6.56
CA GLN A 42 15.87 6.22 5.62
C GLN A 42 16.05 7.65 6.15
N ARG A 43 15.27 8.05 7.16
CA ARG A 43 15.34 9.38 7.77
C ARG A 43 16.31 9.40 8.96
N ASP A 44 16.40 8.29 9.66
CA ASP A 44 17.25 8.14 10.84
C ASP A 44 17.94 6.77 10.84
N PRO A 45 19.22 6.70 10.43
CA PRO A 45 19.94 5.43 10.33
C PRO A 45 20.22 4.76 11.69
N SER A 46 19.98 5.45 12.81
CA SER A 46 20.04 4.85 14.15
C SER A 46 18.81 4.01 14.49
N LEU A 47 17.80 4.01 13.62
CA LEU A 47 16.54 3.29 13.81
C LEU A 47 16.30 2.27 12.70
N GLU A 48 15.67 1.17 13.07
CA GLU A 48 15.00 0.26 12.15
C GLU A 48 13.49 0.47 12.24
N ARG A 49 12.81 0.50 11.10
CA ARG A 49 11.35 0.56 10.98
C ARG A 49 10.80 -0.79 10.53
N TYR A 50 9.67 -1.20 11.09
CA TYR A 50 9.05 -2.47 10.72
C TYR A 50 8.23 -2.34 9.42
N HIS A 51 8.48 -3.22 8.47
CA HIS A 51 7.69 -3.41 7.26
C HIS A 51 6.85 -4.69 7.44
N ASP A 52 5.53 -4.64 7.24
CA ASP A 52 4.63 -5.79 7.45
C ASP A 52 4.43 -6.67 6.20
N GLY A 53 5.13 -6.30 5.12
CA GLY A 53 5.05 -6.94 3.79
C GLY A 53 4.09 -6.27 2.82
N ASN A 54 3.17 -5.43 3.31
CA ASN A 54 2.30 -4.58 2.51
C ASN A 54 2.73 -3.11 2.56
N GLY A 55 3.30 -2.66 3.68
CA GLY A 55 3.80 -1.31 3.86
C GLY A 55 4.63 -1.12 5.13
N TRP A 56 5.12 0.11 5.28
CA TRP A 56 5.83 0.55 6.47
C TRP A 56 4.84 0.87 7.59
N THR A 57 5.14 0.38 8.79
CA THR A 57 4.39 0.71 10.01
C THR A 57 5.04 1.88 10.76
N ASP A 58 4.38 2.36 11.81
CA ASP A 58 4.94 3.36 12.74
C ASP A 58 5.85 2.73 13.81
N GLN A 59 6.02 1.40 13.81
CA GLN A 59 6.89 0.73 14.77
C GLN A 59 8.36 0.93 14.40
N THR A 60 9.13 1.46 15.34
CA THR A 60 10.58 1.68 15.24
C THR A 60 11.33 1.03 16.40
N ARG A 61 12.58 0.63 16.18
CA ARG A 61 13.50 0.15 17.21
C ARG A 61 14.92 0.69 16.97
N PRO A 62 15.81 0.71 17.98
CA PRO A 62 17.22 1.03 17.78
C PRO A 62 17.87 0.06 16.80
N ASN A 63 18.73 0.57 15.92
CA ASN A 63 19.50 -0.25 15.00
C ASN A 63 20.56 -1.04 15.78
N LYS A 64 20.58 -2.37 15.58
CA LYS A 64 21.54 -3.27 16.23
C LYS A 64 22.98 -3.06 15.77
N GLU A 65 23.18 -2.40 14.63
CA GLU A 65 24.51 -2.10 14.09
C GLU A 65 25.27 -1.07 14.96
N ASP A 66 24.56 -0.30 15.81
CA ASP A 66 25.16 0.64 16.76
C ASP A 66 25.70 -0.04 18.04
N ASP A 67 25.44 -1.34 18.25
CA ASP A 67 25.83 -2.11 19.45
C ASP A 67 27.21 -2.83 19.32
N TYR A 68 27.98 -2.58 18.24
CA TYR A 68 29.27 -3.23 17.95
C TYR A 68 30.51 -2.33 18.08
#